data_AF-A0A9E5DNL4-F1
#
_entry.id   AF-A0A9E5DNL4-F1
#
_cell.length_a   1.000
_cell.length_b   1.000
_cell.length_c   1.000
_cell.angle_alpha   90.00
_cell.angle_beta   90.00
_cell.angle_gamma   90.00
#
_symmetry.space_group_name_H-M   'P 1'
#
loop_
_entity.id
_entity.type
_entity.pdbx_description
1 polymer ?
#
loop_
_entity_poly.entity_id
_entity_poly.type
_entity_poly.pdbx_seq_one_letter_code
_entity_poly.pdbx_strand_id
1 'polypeptide(L)'
;MDYVICEKCGGYYELEEGESIADFDVCQCGGTLLFLKNWSYVSPIQNKSALKERTKPSGIKCNICGYEQNKSLICSKCGSRIRKTNYQNKMYHQNRGDYRHILAESSSIHFFDRIHWGAVTSGIIFYIVASIVTRIVRGIFLGGGIIVAQNANTTALISITNVIVLFFGLISAIIPIASGFWAVSYITTRNYVTGIMTGSMVGIVITIISGILYLVFGLLFLGLYGQINIGVGIIAGLMVLIISIIYGGAMSAVGGLIAVYVRRHTSYI
;
A
#
# COMPACT_ATOMS: atom_id res chain seq x y z
N MET A 1 -46.37 -12.38 -15.55
CA MET A 1 -45.71 -11.89 -16.76
C MET A 1 -44.30 -11.53 -16.37
N ASP A 2 -43.35 -12.14 -17.07
CA ASP A 2 -41.93 -12.03 -16.78
C ASP A 2 -41.28 -11.09 -17.79
N TYR A 3 -40.26 -10.35 -17.35
CA TYR A 3 -39.64 -9.27 -18.11
C TYR A 3 -38.13 -9.42 -18.13
N VAL A 4 -37.54 -9.06 -19.26
CA VAL A 4 -36.10 -9.01 -19.47
C VAL A 4 -35.71 -7.55 -19.74
N ILE A 5 -34.78 -6.99 -18.96
CA ILE A 5 -34.35 -5.59 -19.08
C ILE A 5 -32.84 -5.51 -19.29
N CYS A 6 -32.39 -4.73 -20.27
CA CYS A 6 -30.98 -4.46 -20.44
C CYS A 6 -30.47 -3.38 -19.48
N GLU A 7 -29.42 -3.67 -18.71
CA GLU A 7 -28.80 -2.69 -17.79
C GLU A 7 -28.14 -1.52 -18.52
N LYS A 8 -27.72 -1.72 -19.77
CA LYS A 8 -26.92 -0.76 -20.54
C LYS A 8 -27.78 0.25 -21.28
N CYS A 9 -28.80 -0.21 -22.02
CA CYS A 9 -29.68 0.65 -22.80
C CYS A 9 -31.03 0.93 -22.13
N GLY A 10 -31.43 0.14 -21.13
CA GLY A 10 -32.74 0.25 -20.48
C GLY A 10 -33.92 -0.24 -21.32
N GLY A 11 -33.66 -0.88 -22.46
CA GLY A 11 -34.69 -1.58 -23.24
C GLY A 11 -35.24 -2.77 -22.47
N TYR A 12 -36.53 -3.05 -22.65
CA TYR A 12 -37.22 -4.17 -22.01
C TYR A 12 -37.97 -5.01 -23.04
N TYR A 13 -38.13 -6.29 -22.73
CA TYR A 13 -38.94 -7.24 -23.47
C TYR A 13 -39.80 -8.01 -22.47
N GLU A 14 -41.07 -8.19 -22.79
CA GLU A 14 -42.01 -9.00 -22.02
C GLU A 14 -42.04 -10.39 -22.65
N LEU A 15 -41.78 -11.41 -21.84
CA LEU A 15 -41.76 -12.79 -22.31
C LEU A 15 -43.19 -13.28 -22.56
N GLU A 16 -43.41 -13.88 -23.72
CA GLU A 16 -44.67 -14.55 -24.03
C GLU A 16 -44.79 -15.89 -23.28
N GLU A 17 -46.01 -16.41 -23.18
CA GLU A 17 -46.25 -17.70 -22.52
C GLU A 17 -45.53 -18.83 -23.24
N GLY A 18 -44.52 -19.42 -22.58
CA GLY A 18 -43.73 -20.52 -23.11
C GLY A 18 -42.32 -20.13 -23.58
N GLU A 19 -41.99 -18.84 -23.63
CA GLU A 19 -40.62 -18.39 -23.87
C GLU A 19 -39.75 -18.59 -22.62
N SER A 20 -38.53 -19.13 -22.81
CA SER A 20 -37.59 -19.35 -21.71
C SER A 20 -36.59 -18.22 -21.62
N ILE A 21 -36.20 -17.87 -20.39
CA ILE A 21 -35.14 -16.89 -20.12
C ILE A 21 -33.81 -17.34 -20.74
N ALA A 22 -33.62 -18.65 -20.88
CA ALA A 22 -32.42 -19.24 -21.47
C ALA A 22 -32.24 -18.88 -22.96
N ASP A 23 -33.28 -18.41 -23.64
CA ASP A 23 -33.21 -18.00 -25.04
C ASP A 23 -32.57 -16.60 -25.21
N PHE A 24 -32.31 -15.90 -24.10
CA PHE A 24 -31.83 -14.51 -24.09
C PHE A 24 -30.47 -14.37 -23.38
N ASP A 25 -29.38 -14.47 -24.13
CA ASP A 25 -28.02 -14.36 -23.57
C ASP A 25 -27.55 -12.90 -23.38
N VAL A 26 -27.68 -12.05 -24.42
CA VAL A 26 -27.12 -10.69 -24.43
C VAL A 26 -28.01 -9.74 -25.22
N CYS A 27 -28.15 -8.50 -24.76
CA CYS A 27 -28.82 -7.46 -25.54
C CYS A 27 -28.04 -7.12 -26.81
N GLN A 28 -28.73 -6.74 -27.90
CA GLN A 28 -28.10 -6.28 -29.14
C GLN A 28 -27.10 -5.12 -28.94
N CYS A 29 -27.24 -4.32 -27.87
CA CYS A 29 -26.28 -3.28 -27.52
C CYS A 29 -25.01 -3.78 -26.79
N GLY A 30 -24.87 -5.09 -26.59
CA GLY A 30 -23.80 -5.74 -25.82
C GLY A 30 -23.92 -5.51 -24.32
N GLY A 31 -25.14 -5.44 -23.79
CA GLY A 31 -25.43 -5.25 -22.37
C GLY A 31 -26.05 -6.48 -21.73
N THR A 32 -25.77 -6.69 -20.44
CA THR A 32 -26.32 -7.79 -19.64
C THR A 32 -27.83 -7.59 -19.42
N LEU A 33 -28.56 -8.70 -19.46
CA LEU A 33 -30.01 -8.74 -19.28
C LEU A 33 -30.36 -9.13 -17.84
N LEU A 34 -31.25 -8.37 -17.21
CA LEU A 34 -31.81 -8.64 -15.89
C LEU A 34 -33.22 -9.20 -16.03
N PHE A 35 -33.52 -10.22 -15.23
CA PHE A 35 -34.81 -10.87 -15.22
C PHE A 35 -35.68 -10.39 -14.04
N LEU A 36 -36.93 -10.03 -14.32
CA LEU A 36 -37.89 -9.53 -13.34
C LEU A 36 -39.25 -10.19 -13.52
N LYS A 37 -39.84 -10.72 -12.44
CA LYS A 37 -41.15 -11.39 -12.47
C LYS A 37 -42.37 -10.46 -12.39
N ASN A 38 -42.16 -9.15 -12.26
CA ASN A 38 -43.25 -8.21 -11.98
C ASN A 38 -42.98 -6.81 -12.54
N TRP A 39 -43.96 -6.24 -13.25
CA TRP A 39 -43.91 -4.94 -13.91
C TRP A 39 -43.68 -3.76 -12.94
N SER A 40 -44.09 -3.91 -11.69
CA SER A 40 -43.89 -2.91 -10.63
C SER A 40 -42.42 -2.50 -10.44
N TYR A 41 -41.48 -3.33 -10.90
CA TYR A 41 -40.04 -3.08 -10.86
C TYR A 41 -39.47 -2.42 -12.13
N VAL A 42 -40.24 -2.33 -13.23
CA VAL A 42 -39.78 -1.82 -14.54
C VAL A 42 -39.93 -0.30 -14.64
N SER A 43 -41.00 0.29 -14.08
CA SER A 43 -41.29 1.73 -14.15
C SER A 43 -40.20 2.66 -13.56
N PRO A 44 -39.44 2.30 -12.51
CA PRO A 44 -38.35 3.15 -12.00
C PRO A 44 -37.09 3.11 -12.87
N ILE A 45 -36.93 2.08 -13.72
CA ILE A 45 -35.76 1.89 -14.57
C ILE A 45 -35.90 2.70 -15.86
N GLN A 46 -37.10 2.77 -16.43
CA GLN A 46 -37.39 3.63 -17.59
C GLN A 46 -37.12 5.12 -17.30
N ASN A 47 -37.38 5.57 -16.06
CA ASN A 47 -37.12 6.94 -15.65
C ASN A 47 -35.61 7.29 -15.54
N LYS A 48 -34.71 6.30 -15.43
CA LYS A 48 -33.25 6.56 -15.45
C LYS A 48 -32.75 7.01 -16.82
N SER A 49 -33.42 6.61 -17.90
CA SER A 49 -33.09 6.97 -19.28
C SER A 49 -33.49 8.41 -19.61
N ALA A 50 -34.65 8.86 -19.12
CA ALA A 50 -35.16 10.22 -19.31
C ALA A 50 -34.43 11.28 -18.45
N LEU A 51 -33.75 10.86 -17.38
CA LEU A 51 -32.96 11.73 -16.48
C LEU A 51 -31.56 12.08 -16.99
N LYS A 52 -31.15 11.59 -18.17
CA LYS A 52 -29.83 11.89 -18.75
C LYS A 52 -29.72 13.28 -19.40
N GLU A 53 -30.83 14.00 -19.59
CA GLU A 53 -30.82 15.23 -20.41
C GLU A 53 -31.18 16.54 -19.71
N ARG A 54 -31.58 16.52 -18.42
CA ARG A 54 -31.92 17.76 -17.71
C ARG A 54 -31.39 17.78 -16.28
N THR A 55 -30.09 18.02 -16.14
CA THR A 55 -29.56 18.77 -14.98
C THR A 55 -28.14 19.19 -15.33
N LYS A 56 -27.93 20.49 -15.50
CA LYS A 56 -26.61 21.12 -15.59
C LYS A 56 -26.06 21.21 -14.16
N PRO A 57 -25.09 20.39 -13.72
CA PRO A 57 -24.56 20.50 -12.37
C PRO A 57 -23.38 21.50 -12.39
N SER A 58 -23.38 22.38 -11.41
CA SER A 58 -22.30 23.28 -11.04
C SER A 58 -21.00 22.52 -10.74
N GLY A 59 -19.85 23.19 -10.91
CA GLY A 59 -18.51 22.60 -10.86
C GLY A 59 -18.21 21.74 -9.63
N ILE A 60 -17.41 20.69 -9.81
CA ILE A 60 -17.03 19.75 -8.76
C ILE A 60 -15.68 20.18 -8.19
N LYS A 61 -15.62 20.39 -6.88
CA LYS A 61 -14.38 20.70 -6.16
C LYS A 61 -13.65 19.42 -5.78
N CYS A 62 -12.36 19.32 -6.12
CA CYS A 62 -11.53 18.18 -5.76
C CYS A 62 -11.35 18.11 -4.24
N ASN A 63 -11.69 16.97 -3.64
CA ASN A 63 -11.55 16.72 -2.20
C ASN A 63 -10.10 16.53 -1.72
N ILE A 64 -9.13 16.43 -2.64
CA ILE A 64 -7.71 16.21 -2.34
C ILE A 64 -6.92 17.52 -2.47
N CYS A 65 -7.17 18.31 -3.51
CA CYS A 65 -6.42 19.55 -3.78
C CYS A 65 -7.25 20.83 -3.79
N GLY A 66 -8.57 20.75 -3.65
CA GLY A 66 -9.47 21.93 -3.61
C GLY A 66 -9.72 22.61 -4.96
N TYR A 67 -9.16 22.09 -6.06
CA TYR A 67 -9.35 22.64 -7.40
C TYR A 67 -10.77 22.41 -7.90
N GLU A 68 -11.44 23.48 -8.36
CA GLU A 68 -12.78 23.41 -8.95
C GLU A 68 -12.66 23.13 -10.44
N GLN A 69 -13.33 22.07 -10.89
CA GLN A 69 -13.28 21.66 -12.28
C GLN A 69 -14.60 21.12 -12.76
N ASN A 70 -14.77 21.13 -14.08
CA ASN A 70 -16.01 20.71 -14.70
C ASN A 70 -15.93 19.23 -15.08
N LYS A 71 -16.92 18.45 -14.63
CA LYS A 71 -17.29 17.10 -15.11
C LYS A 71 -16.25 15.96 -15.17
N SER A 72 -14.96 16.14 -14.87
CA SER A 72 -14.01 15.00 -14.87
C SER A 72 -13.91 14.32 -13.49
N LEU A 73 -14.01 12.98 -13.49
CA LEU A 73 -13.77 12.14 -12.30
C LEU A 73 -12.31 12.15 -11.86
N ILE A 74 -11.40 12.65 -12.69
CA ILE A 74 -9.98 12.73 -12.44
C ILE A 74 -9.62 14.21 -12.36
N CYS A 75 -8.96 14.60 -11.28
CA CYS A 75 -8.52 15.98 -11.11
C CYS A 75 -7.47 16.34 -12.17
N SER A 76 -7.72 17.37 -12.98
CA SER A 76 -6.76 17.84 -13.99
C SER A 76 -5.49 18.41 -13.37
N LYS A 77 -5.55 18.82 -12.09
CA LYS A 77 -4.41 19.36 -11.36
C LYS A 77 -3.60 18.31 -10.59
N CYS A 78 -4.25 17.34 -9.95
CA CYS A 78 -3.58 16.37 -9.07
C CYS A 78 -3.72 14.90 -9.49
N GLY A 79 -4.33 14.62 -10.66
CA GLY A 79 -4.50 13.27 -11.21
C GLY A 79 -5.36 12.32 -10.39
N SER A 80 -5.91 12.79 -9.25
CA SER A 80 -6.60 11.94 -8.30
C SER A 80 -8.07 11.76 -8.66
N ARG A 81 -8.63 10.57 -8.38
CA ARG A 81 -10.04 10.28 -8.65
C ARG A 81 -10.94 10.97 -7.61
N ILE A 82 -11.81 11.87 -8.05
CA ILE A 82 -12.77 12.60 -7.20
C ILE A 82 -13.92 11.66 -6.83
N ARG A 83 -14.08 11.36 -5.54
CA ARG A 83 -15.27 10.64 -5.02
C ARG A 83 -16.45 11.62 -5.00
N LYS A 84 -17.51 11.32 -5.76
CA LYS A 84 -18.75 12.12 -5.74
C LYS A 84 -19.33 12.12 -4.32
N THR A 85 -19.29 13.26 -3.63
CA THR A 85 -19.95 13.43 -2.33
C THR A 85 -21.41 13.82 -2.51
N ASN A 86 -22.30 12.93 -2.08
CA ASN A 86 -23.56 13.15 -1.38
C ASN A 86 -24.51 14.31 -1.74
N TYR A 87 -24.62 14.74 -3.00
CA TYR A 87 -25.89 15.32 -3.49
C TYR A 87 -26.76 14.30 -4.24
N GLN A 88 -26.18 13.17 -4.70
CA GLN A 88 -26.94 12.05 -5.28
C GLN A 88 -27.31 10.96 -4.25
N ASN A 89 -26.71 10.94 -3.05
CA ASN A 89 -26.98 9.88 -2.07
C ASN A 89 -28.27 10.09 -1.26
N LYS A 90 -28.89 11.29 -1.28
CA LYS A 90 -30.05 11.55 -0.43
C LYS A 90 -31.36 10.88 -0.91
N MET A 91 -31.42 10.38 -2.15
CA MET A 91 -32.53 9.54 -2.62
C MET A 91 -32.23 8.03 -2.58
N TYR A 92 -30.99 7.62 -2.33
CA TYR A 92 -30.60 6.21 -2.36
C TYR A 92 -30.61 5.52 -0.98
N HIS A 93 -30.83 6.28 0.09
CA HIS A 93 -30.76 5.76 1.47
C HIS A 93 -32.10 5.37 2.09
N GLN A 94 -33.23 5.48 1.37
CA GLN A 94 -34.54 5.16 1.95
C GLN A 94 -34.98 3.70 1.78
N ASN A 95 -34.30 2.90 0.93
CA ASN A 95 -34.61 1.48 0.71
C ASN A 95 -33.41 0.56 1.00
N ARG A 96 -32.80 0.69 2.18
CA ARG A 96 -31.70 -0.18 2.62
C ARG A 96 -31.99 -0.84 3.97
N GLY A 97 -33.17 -1.45 4.08
CA GLY A 97 -33.32 -2.63 4.92
C GLY A 97 -32.82 -3.84 4.13
N ASP A 98 -32.09 -4.74 4.78
CA ASP A 98 -31.96 -6.14 4.34
C ASP A 98 -30.87 -6.58 3.34
N TYR A 99 -29.65 -6.04 3.46
CA TYR A 99 -28.46 -6.67 2.82
C TYR A 99 -27.24 -6.77 3.75
N ARG A 100 -27.43 -6.80 5.08
CA ARG A 100 -26.31 -6.80 6.04
C ARG A 100 -25.60 -8.15 6.21
N HIS A 101 -26.13 -9.23 5.65
CA HIS A 101 -25.63 -10.59 5.92
C HIS A 101 -24.83 -11.23 4.76
N ILE A 102 -24.75 -10.60 3.58
CA ILE A 102 -24.09 -11.21 2.39
C ILE A 102 -22.73 -10.52 2.04
N LEU A 103 -22.35 -9.44 2.73
CA LEU A 103 -21.10 -8.68 2.44
C LEU A 103 -19.98 -8.89 3.47
N ALA A 104 -20.04 -9.96 4.27
CA ALA A 104 -18.97 -10.28 5.23
C ALA A 104 -17.76 -10.98 4.59
N GLU A 105 -17.86 -11.40 3.32
CA GLU A 105 -16.89 -12.29 2.70
C GLU A 105 -16.41 -11.72 1.36
N SER A 106 -15.57 -10.68 1.43
CA SER A 106 -14.56 -10.28 0.41
C SER A 106 -14.14 -8.82 0.63
N SER A 107 -13.43 -8.57 1.72
CA SER A 107 -12.83 -7.24 2.00
C SER A 107 -11.29 -7.27 2.08
N SER A 108 -10.67 -8.45 1.95
CA SER A 108 -9.21 -8.63 1.99
C SER A 108 -8.51 -8.34 0.65
N ILE A 109 -9.24 -8.27 -0.46
CA ILE A 109 -8.65 -8.27 -1.81
C ILE A 109 -8.12 -6.88 -2.24
N HIS A 110 -8.47 -5.77 -1.58
CA HIS A 110 -8.02 -4.42 -1.97
C HIS A 110 -6.90 -3.81 -1.11
N PHE A 111 -6.21 -4.59 -0.27
CA PHE A 111 -5.09 -4.08 0.54
C PHE A 111 -3.87 -3.77 -0.34
N PHE A 112 -3.51 -4.70 -1.23
CA PHE A 112 -2.33 -4.58 -2.08
C PHE A 112 -2.47 -3.55 -3.20
N ASP A 113 -3.71 -3.24 -3.64
CA ASP A 113 -3.97 -2.21 -4.65
C ASP A 113 -3.58 -0.80 -4.21
N ARG A 114 -3.43 -0.58 -2.89
CA ARG A 114 -3.03 0.71 -2.33
C ARG A 114 -1.51 0.88 -2.25
N ILE A 115 -0.74 -0.18 -2.50
CA ILE A 115 0.71 -0.17 -2.40
C ILE A 115 1.29 0.21 -3.76
N HIS A 116 1.96 1.36 -3.82
CA HIS A 116 2.70 1.77 -5.00
C HIS A 116 4.05 1.06 -5.03
N TRP A 117 4.16 -0.05 -5.74
CA TRP A 117 5.38 -0.86 -5.81
C TRP A 117 6.62 -0.08 -6.27
N GLY A 118 6.45 0.90 -7.18
CA GLY A 118 7.56 1.77 -7.61
C GLY A 118 8.17 2.64 -6.50
N ALA A 119 7.41 2.90 -5.44
CA ALA A 119 7.91 3.61 -4.26
C ALA A 119 8.57 2.67 -3.25
N VAL A 120 8.04 1.45 -3.14
CA VAL A 120 8.66 0.42 -2.30
C VAL A 120 10.05 0.09 -2.85
N THR A 121 10.19 -0.06 -4.16
CA THR A 121 11.49 -0.31 -4.81
C THR A 121 12.47 0.85 -4.61
N SER A 122 12.02 2.11 -4.70
CA SER A 122 12.89 3.27 -4.45
C SER A 122 13.38 3.33 -3.01
N GLY A 123 12.52 3.00 -2.03
CA GLY A 123 12.92 2.86 -0.63
C GLY A 123 13.94 1.75 -0.39
N ILE A 124 13.77 0.59 -1.04
CA ILE A 124 14.72 -0.53 -0.97
C ILE A 124 16.09 -0.14 -1.52
N ILE A 125 16.13 0.52 -2.69
CA ILE A 125 17.38 0.98 -3.29
C ILE A 125 18.10 1.96 -2.36
N PHE A 126 17.36 2.93 -1.80
CA PHE A 126 17.92 3.88 -0.83
C PHE A 126 18.53 3.15 0.38
N TYR A 127 17.81 2.18 0.95
CA TYR A 127 18.30 1.41 2.09
C TYR A 127 19.60 0.66 1.78
N ILE A 128 19.67 0.02 0.61
CA ILE A 128 20.85 -0.74 0.18
C ILE A 128 22.06 0.21 0.06
N VAL A 129 21.89 1.34 -0.64
CA VAL A 129 22.95 2.33 -0.81
C VAL A 129 23.40 2.89 0.54
N ALA A 130 22.47 3.34 1.39
CA ALA A 130 22.78 3.87 2.71
C ALA A 130 23.49 2.83 3.60
N SER A 131 23.09 1.57 3.52
CA SER A 131 23.72 0.47 4.26
C SER A 131 25.15 0.20 3.79
N ILE A 132 25.40 0.20 2.47
CA ILE A 132 26.74 0.04 1.90
C ILE A 132 27.65 1.19 2.34
N VAL A 133 27.18 2.43 2.20
CA VAL A 133 27.93 3.63 2.64
C VAL A 133 28.26 3.55 4.12
N THR A 134 27.29 3.21 4.97
CA THR A 134 27.50 3.08 6.41
C THR A 134 28.55 2.01 6.76
N ARG A 135 28.56 0.89 6.02
CA ARG A 135 29.58 -0.18 6.20
C ARG A 135 30.97 0.26 5.75
N ILE A 136 31.09 0.96 4.62
CA ILE A 136 32.37 1.49 4.12
C ILE A 136 32.93 2.49 5.13
N VAL A 137 32.11 3.46 5.55
CA VAL A 137 32.52 4.48 6.53
C VAL A 137 32.93 3.83 7.84
N ARG A 138 32.11 2.91 8.39
CA ARG A 138 32.47 2.14 9.60
C ARG A 138 33.79 1.38 9.44
N GLY A 139 34.03 0.77 8.28
CA GLY A 139 35.27 0.07 7.96
C GLY A 139 36.49 0.97 7.98
N ILE A 140 36.38 2.19 7.44
CA ILE A 140 37.47 3.18 7.46
C ILE A 140 37.77 3.61 8.90
N PHE A 141 36.76 3.92 9.71
CA PHE A 141 36.95 4.34 11.10
C PHE A 141 37.54 3.23 11.98
N LEU A 142 37.06 1.99 11.82
CA LEU A 142 37.59 0.84 12.57
C LEU A 142 39.00 0.45 12.09
N GLY A 143 39.24 0.44 10.78
CA GLY A 143 40.55 0.13 10.19
C GLY A 143 41.62 1.17 10.55
N GLY A 144 41.28 2.46 10.49
CA GLY A 144 42.15 3.54 10.95
C GLY A 144 42.45 3.44 12.45
N GLY A 145 41.47 3.05 13.27
CA GLY A 145 41.66 2.79 14.69
C GLY A 145 42.69 1.69 14.97
N ILE A 146 42.69 0.60 14.19
CA ILE A 146 43.64 -0.52 14.34
C ILE A 146 45.07 -0.11 13.99
N ILE A 147 45.26 0.78 13.01
CA ILE A 147 46.61 1.27 12.64
C ILE A 147 47.19 2.13 13.76
N VAL A 148 46.38 3.02 14.35
CA VAL A 148 46.81 3.87 15.48
C VAL A 148 47.00 3.05 16.76
N ALA A 149 46.28 1.93 16.90
CA ALA A 149 46.31 1.05 18.07
C ALA A 149 47.66 0.41 18.37
N GLN A 150 48.52 0.22 17.37
CA GLN A 150 49.77 -0.52 17.54
C GLN A 150 50.73 0.14 18.56
N ASN A 151 50.49 1.41 18.90
CA ASN A 151 51.29 2.19 19.85
C ASN A 151 50.52 2.62 21.11
N ALA A 152 49.25 2.22 21.28
CA ALA A 152 48.37 2.71 22.34
C ALA A 152 48.09 1.66 23.42
N ASN A 153 47.75 2.14 24.63
CA ASN A 153 47.35 1.29 25.75
C ASN A 153 46.04 0.54 25.40
N THR A 154 46.03 -0.78 25.57
CA THR A 154 44.95 -1.67 25.07
C THR A 154 43.56 -1.32 25.61
N THR A 155 43.48 -0.79 26.83
CA THR A 155 42.22 -0.37 27.47
C THR A 155 41.59 0.86 26.80
N ALA A 156 42.39 1.85 26.40
CA ALA A 156 41.90 3.04 25.71
C ALA A 156 41.33 2.70 24.32
N LEU A 157 41.96 1.74 23.63
CA LEU A 157 41.51 1.29 22.31
C LEU A 157 40.15 0.59 22.35
N ILE A 158 39.94 -0.29 23.33
CA ILE A 158 38.66 -0.99 23.51
C ILE A 158 37.54 0.03 23.75
N SER A 159 37.80 1.05 24.57
CA SER A 159 36.83 2.11 24.84
C SER A 159 36.45 2.87 23.56
N ILE A 160 37.43 3.33 22.78
CA ILE A 160 37.20 4.06 21.52
C ILE A 160 36.43 3.18 20.52
N THR A 161 36.81 1.90 20.40
CA THR A 161 36.16 0.95 19.50
C THR A 161 34.69 0.77 19.87
N ASN A 162 34.39 0.61 21.17
CA ASN A 162 33.01 0.47 21.64
C ASN A 162 32.18 1.73 21.36
N VAL A 163 32.74 2.93 21.55
CA VAL A 163 32.06 4.19 21.22
C VAL A 163 31.74 4.27 19.73
N ILE A 164 32.71 3.92 18.86
CA ILE A 164 32.50 3.91 17.40
C ILE A 164 31.40 2.90 17.02
N VAL A 165 31.44 1.70 17.58
CA VAL A 165 30.43 0.66 17.30
C VAL A 165 29.04 1.11 17.74
N LEU A 166 28.91 1.71 18.93
CA LEU A 166 27.65 2.27 19.41
C LEU A 166 27.14 3.38 18.50
N PHE A 167 28.00 4.31 18.08
CA PHE A 167 27.65 5.40 17.19
C PHE A 167 27.10 4.90 15.84
N PHE A 168 27.80 3.95 15.20
CA PHE A 168 27.30 3.36 13.95
C PHE A 168 26.07 2.47 14.15
N GLY A 169 25.90 1.88 15.33
CA GLY A 169 24.68 1.18 15.72
C GLY A 169 23.47 2.11 15.72
N LEU A 170 23.61 3.31 16.31
CA LEU A 170 22.56 4.33 16.32
C LEU A 170 22.24 4.83 14.91
N ILE A 171 23.26 5.09 14.07
CA ILE A 171 23.05 5.48 12.66
C ILE A 171 22.28 4.38 11.92
N SER A 172 22.67 3.12 12.11
CA SER A 172 22.02 1.99 11.45
C SER A 172 20.55 1.85 11.85
N ALA A 173 20.18 2.23 13.08
CA ALA A 173 18.79 2.24 13.54
C ALA A 173 17.93 3.34 12.87
N ILE A 174 18.56 4.40 12.33
CA ILE A 174 17.87 5.50 11.64
C ILE A 174 17.61 5.16 10.16
N ILE A 175 18.45 4.32 9.54
CA ILE A 175 18.34 3.98 8.10
C ILE A 175 16.95 3.42 7.73
N PRO A 176 16.32 2.49 8.49
CA PRO A 176 14.96 2.03 8.20
C PRO A 176 13.94 3.17 8.17
N ILE A 177 14.01 4.10 9.13
CA ILE A 177 13.13 5.28 9.18
C ILE A 177 13.35 6.13 7.92
N ALA A 178 14.61 6.42 7.59
CA ALA A 178 14.94 7.22 6.40
C ALA A 178 14.47 6.55 5.10
N SER A 179 14.55 5.22 4.99
CA SER A 179 14.08 4.49 3.81
C SER A 179 12.57 4.54 3.64
N GLY A 180 11.80 4.41 4.73
CA GLY A 180 10.34 4.57 4.71
C GLY A 180 9.92 6.00 4.37
N PHE A 181 10.64 6.99 4.90
CA PHE A 181 10.44 8.40 4.56
C PHE A 181 10.69 8.65 3.06
N TRP A 182 11.80 8.13 2.53
CA TRP A 182 12.17 8.28 1.12
C TRP A 182 11.15 7.65 0.19
N ALA A 183 10.72 6.43 0.48
CA ALA A 183 9.70 5.71 -0.29
C ALA A 183 8.39 6.51 -0.39
N VAL A 184 7.89 7.02 0.73
CA VAL A 184 6.64 7.80 0.73
C VAL A 184 6.82 9.18 0.13
N SER A 185 8.00 9.77 0.24
CA SER A 185 8.30 11.06 -0.40
C SER A 185 8.22 10.94 -1.93
N TYR A 186 8.59 9.80 -2.50
CA TYR A 186 8.47 9.52 -3.94
C TYR A 186 7.01 9.54 -4.45
N ILE A 187 6.04 9.14 -3.62
CA ILE A 187 4.62 9.18 -3.97
C ILE A 187 4.03 10.49 -3.44
N THR A 188 3.41 11.31 -4.27
CA THR A 188 2.74 12.57 -3.83
C THR A 188 1.42 12.33 -3.08
N THR A 189 1.38 11.39 -2.14
CA THR A 189 0.21 11.06 -1.32
C THR A 189 0.16 11.92 -0.05
N ARG A 190 -1.07 12.27 0.37
CA ARG A 190 -1.39 12.95 1.65
C ARG A 190 -2.12 12.04 2.64
N ASN A 191 -2.34 10.77 2.29
CA ASN A 191 -3.08 9.83 3.12
C ASN A 191 -2.13 9.10 4.07
N TYR A 192 -2.32 9.27 5.39
CA TYR A 192 -1.50 8.61 6.40
C TYR A 192 -1.49 7.08 6.27
N VAL A 193 -2.65 6.47 5.98
CA VAL A 193 -2.75 5.02 5.79
C VAL A 193 -1.86 4.54 4.64
N THR A 194 -1.83 5.25 3.51
CA THR A 194 -0.95 4.91 2.39
C THR A 194 0.52 5.07 2.75
N GLY A 195 0.86 6.12 3.51
CA GLY A 195 2.23 6.35 3.99
C GLY A 195 2.72 5.22 4.91
N ILE A 196 1.92 4.87 5.92
CA ILE A 196 2.21 3.77 6.85
C ILE A 196 2.36 2.45 6.11
N MET A 197 1.42 2.11 5.21
CA MET A 197 1.45 0.85 4.46
C MET A 197 2.64 0.76 3.50
N THR A 198 2.96 1.84 2.78
CA THR A 198 4.10 1.84 1.87
C THR A 198 5.42 1.78 2.65
N GLY A 199 5.53 2.55 3.73
CA GLY A 199 6.68 2.54 4.63
C GLY A 199 6.89 1.17 5.27
N SER A 200 5.85 0.56 5.85
CA SER A 200 5.97 -0.76 6.48
C SER A 200 6.40 -1.83 5.49
N MET A 201 5.87 -1.78 4.25
CA MET A 201 6.21 -2.76 3.21
C MET A 201 7.69 -2.72 2.83
N VAL A 202 8.30 -1.53 2.78
CA VAL A 202 9.76 -1.38 2.56
C VAL A 202 10.54 -2.12 3.65
N GLY A 203 10.21 -1.86 4.93
CA GLY A 203 10.87 -2.50 6.07
C GLY A 203 10.72 -4.02 6.09
N ILE A 204 9.52 -4.53 5.81
CA ILE A 204 9.24 -5.97 5.78
C ILE A 204 10.03 -6.65 4.65
N VAL A 205 10.00 -6.09 3.44
CA VAL A 205 10.71 -6.69 2.29
C VAL A 205 12.23 -6.72 2.53
N ILE A 206 12.80 -5.62 3.04
CA ILE A 206 14.24 -5.53 3.35
C ILE A 206 14.64 -6.53 4.42
N THR A 207 13.86 -6.65 5.50
CA THR A 207 14.17 -7.56 6.62
C THR A 207 14.08 -9.02 6.22
N ILE A 208 13.12 -9.39 5.36
CA ILE A 208 13.03 -10.74 4.80
C ILE A 208 14.27 -11.03 3.93
N ILE A 209 14.60 -10.16 2.99
CA ILE A 209 15.75 -10.36 2.09
C ILE A 209 17.06 -10.45 2.89
N SER A 210 17.29 -9.50 3.79
CA SER A 210 18.50 -9.47 4.62
C SER A 210 18.54 -10.65 5.61
N GLY A 211 17.42 -11.02 6.21
CA GLY A 211 17.31 -12.16 7.12
C GLY A 211 17.63 -13.49 6.45
N ILE A 212 17.12 -13.72 5.22
CA ILE A 212 17.46 -14.90 4.43
C ILE A 212 18.95 -14.90 4.09
N LEU A 213 19.51 -13.77 3.67
CA LEU A 213 20.95 -13.65 3.40
C LEU A 213 21.78 -13.98 4.66
N TYR A 214 21.43 -13.43 5.82
CA TYR A 214 22.12 -13.74 7.07
C TYR A 214 22.00 -15.20 7.47
N LEU A 215 20.84 -15.83 7.23
CA LEU A 215 20.64 -17.25 7.53
C LEU A 215 21.53 -18.12 6.62
N VAL A 216 21.58 -17.83 5.31
CA VAL A 216 22.43 -18.55 4.36
C VAL A 216 23.92 -18.36 4.69
N PHE A 217 24.37 -17.12 4.90
CA PHE A 217 25.76 -16.84 5.28
C PHE A 217 26.12 -17.46 6.63
N GLY A 218 25.20 -17.42 7.59
CA GLY A 218 25.37 -18.03 8.90
C GLY A 218 25.58 -19.54 8.79
N LEU A 219 24.73 -20.25 8.03
CA LEU A 219 24.86 -21.69 7.82
C LEU A 219 26.18 -22.05 7.13
N LEU A 220 26.60 -21.29 6.12
CA LEU A 220 27.89 -21.50 5.44
C LEU A 220 29.07 -21.32 6.40
N PHE A 221 29.05 -20.27 7.23
CA PHE A 221 30.12 -19.99 8.19
C PHE A 221 30.15 -21.01 9.33
N LEU A 222 28.99 -21.34 9.91
CA LEU A 222 28.85 -22.35 10.96
C LEU A 222 29.29 -23.74 10.48
N GLY A 223 28.96 -24.09 9.23
CA GLY A 223 29.41 -25.34 8.60
C GLY A 223 30.92 -25.44 8.43
N LEU A 224 31.61 -24.32 8.21
CA LEU A 224 33.08 -24.27 8.13
C LEU A 224 33.76 -24.42 9.49
N TYR A 225 33.17 -23.87 10.55
CA TYR A 225 33.80 -23.88 11.88
C TYR A 225 33.39 -25.06 12.77
N GLY A 226 32.36 -25.84 12.42
CA GLY A 226 32.06 -27.15 13.02
C GLY A 226 31.70 -27.18 14.51
N GLN A 227 31.49 -26.03 15.15
CA GLN A 227 31.44 -25.92 16.63
C GLN A 227 30.03 -25.77 17.22
N ILE A 228 28.98 -25.63 16.40
CA ILE A 228 27.62 -25.35 16.90
C ILE A 228 26.63 -26.35 16.30
N ASN A 229 25.74 -26.86 17.15
CA ASN A 229 24.63 -27.71 16.72
C ASN A 229 23.74 -26.93 15.74
N ILE A 230 23.66 -27.42 14.50
CA ILE A 230 22.93 -26.80 13.38
C ILE A 230 21.49 -26.44 13.77
N GLY A 231 20.83 -27.28 14.58
CA GLY A 231 19.47 -27.04 15.05
C GLY A 231 19.32 -25.77 15.89
N VAL A 232 20.29 -25.48 16.76
CA VAL A 232 20.28 -24.27 17.61
C VAL A 232 20.46 -23.01 16.76
N GLY A 233 21.34 -23.07 15.76
CA GLY A 233 21.58 -21.96 14.83
C GLY A 233 20.33 -21.60 14.01
N ILE A 234 19.60 -22.59 13.52
CA ILE A 234 18.36 -22.37 12.75
C ILE A 234 17.28 -21.71 13.62
N ILE A 235 17.05 -22.23 14.83
CA ILE A 235 16.04 -21.68 15.75
C ILE A 235 16.37 -20.22 16.11
N ALA A 236 17.64 -19.94 16.46
CA ALA A 236 18.08 -18.58 16.76
C ALA A 236 17.91 -17.65 15.54
N GLY A 237 18.27 -18.12 14.34
CA GLY A 237 18.11 -17.36 13.10
C GLY A 237 16.65 -17.00 12.80
N LEU A 238 15.73 -17.95 12.97
CA LEU A 238 14.29 -17.72 12.77
C LEU A 238 13.72 -16.73 13.78
N MET A 239 14.12 -16.83 15.06
CA MET A 239 13.71 -15.87 16.10
C MET A 239 14.18 -14.46 15.78
N VAL A 240 15.43 -14.30 15.37
CA VAL A 240 15.99 -13.00 14.95
C VAL A 240 15.26 -12.46 13.72
N LEU A 241 14.92 -13.31 12.75
CA LEU A 241 14.18 -12.91 11.56
C LEU A 241 12.78 -12.38 11.90
N ILE A 242 12.03 -13.08 12.76
CA ILE A 242 10.68 -12.65 13.17
C ILE A 242 10.74 -11.29 13.89
N ILE A 243 11.64 -11.15 14.86
CA ILE A 243 11.84 -9.88 15.58
C ILE A 243 12.23 -8.76 14.61
N SER A 244 13.11 -9.07 13.65
CA SER A 244 13.57 -8.11 12.65
C SER A 244 12.44 -7.65 11.73
N ILE A 245 11.54 -8.55 11.31
CA ILE A 245 10.36 -8.19 10.49
C ILE A 245 9.47 -7.18 11.23
N ILE A 246 9.16 -7.45 12.50
CA ILE A 246 8.33 -6.57 13.32
C ILE A 246 9.01 -5.21 13.49
N TYR A 247 10.29 -5.23 13.87
CA TYR A 247 11.08 -4.02 14.10
C TYR A 247 11.24 -3.18 12.82
N GLY A 248 11.72 -3.78 11.73
CA GLY A 248 11.97 -3.07 10.48
C GLY A 248 10.68 -2.57 9.82
N GLY A 249 9.62 -3.36 9.88
CA GLY A 249 8.29 -2.94 9.45
C GLY A 249 7.79 -1.72 10.23
N ALA A 250 7.90 -1.74 11.57
CA ALA A 250 7.48 -0.63 12.42
C ALA A 250 8.32 0.64 12.19
N MET A 251 9.64 0.53 12.17
CA MET A 251 10.55 1.69 12.01
C MET A 251 10.38 2.36 10.64
N SER A 252 10.25 1.58 9.57
CA SER A 252 10.01 2.11 8.24
C SER A 252 8.59 2.70 8.10
N ALA A 253 7.59 2.15 8.80
CA ALA A 253 6.25 2.73 8.88
C ALA A 253 6.26 4.13 9.53
N VAL A 254 7.05 4.31 10.60
CA VAL A 254 7.26 5.62 11.25
C VAL A 254 7.84 6.61 10.25
N GLY A 255 8.84 6.21 9.48
CA GLY A 255 9.40 7.02 8.39
C GLY A 255 8.34 7.46 7.38
N GLY A 256 7.51 6.53 6.94
CA GLY A 256 6.40 6.81 6.03
C GLY A 256 5.36 7.78 6.61
N LEU A 257 5.06 7.67 7.91
CA LEU A 257 4.17 8.59 8.62
C LEU A 257 4.75 10.00 8.70
N ILE A 258 6.04 10.12 9.02
CA ILE A 258 6.76 11.41 9.07
C ILE A 258 6.72 12.08 7.69
N ALA A 259 6.93 11.35 6.61
CA ALA A 259 6.86 11.91 5.25
C ALA A 259 5.48 12.52 4.93
N VAL A 260 4.39 11.82 5.27
CA VAL A 260 3.04 12.37 5.08
C VAL A 260 2.80 13.59 5.98
N TYR A 261 3.26 13.54 7.24
CA TYR A 261 3.11 14.63 8.19
C TYR A 261 3.81 15.91 7.70
N VAL A 262 5.08 15.80 7.28
CA VAL A 262 5.88 16.91 6.74
C VAL A 262 5.16 17.50 5.53
N ARG A 263 4.81 16.69 4.53
CA ARG A 263 4.11 17.16 3.32
C ARG A 263 2.79 17.88 3.60
N ARG A 264 2.06 17.50 4.65
CA ARG A 264 0.80 18.15 4.99
C ARG A 264 0.99 19.55 5.55
N HIS A 265 2.10 19.80 6.25
CA HIS A 265 2.39 21.07 6.91
C HIS A 265 3.31 21.99 6.08
N THR A 266 4.14 21.42 5.21
CA THR A 266 4.95 22.17 4.25
C THR A 266 4.28 22.12 2.89
N SER A 267 3.79 23.25 2.38
CA SER A 267 3.23 23.37 1.01
C SER A 267 4.23 23.10 -0.13
N TYR A 268 5.44 22.61 0.17
CA TYR A 268 6.62 22.63 -0.69
C TYR A 268 7.06 21.26 -1.25
N ILE A 269 6.26 20.20 -1.14
CA ILE A 269 6.59 18.86 -1.68
C ILE A 269 5.33 18.19 -2.23
#